data_AF-W1UCQ0-F1
#
_entry.id   AF-W1UCQ0-F1
#
_cell.length_a   1.000
_cell.length_b   1.000
_cell.length_c   1.000
_cell.angle_alpha   90.00
_cell.angle_beta   90.00
_cell.angle_gamma   90.00
#
_symmetry.space_group_name_H-M   'P 1'
#
loop_
_entity.id
_entity.type
_entity.pdbx_description
1 polymer ?
#
loop_
_entity_poly.entity_id
_entity_poly.type
_entity_poly.pdbx_seq_one_letter_code
_entity_poly.pdbx_strand_id
1 'polypeptide(L)'
;MTISVAAPQAYGKKANDVIFGANDAAVKAAQKYGKEKVTNATIGAILDENEDLVCLPTVEKVYRGLSMRDVIQYAPIAGLPDFLTEVQNRCFGAYRPAAEIA
;
A
#
# COMPACT_ATOMS: atom_id res chain seq x y z
N MET A 1 -26.50 -29.07 1.50
CA MET A 1 -25.67 -28.94 0.29
C MET A 1 -25.50 -27.46 0.00
N THR A 2 -24.28 -26.95 0.01
CA THR A 2 -24.00 -25.56 -0.38
C THR A 2 -23.94 -25.50 -1.89
N ILE A 3 -24.88 -24.81 -2.52
CA ILE A 3 -24.84 -24.57 -3.96
C ILE A 3 -23.89 -23.40 -4.19
N SER A 4 -22.74 -23.68 -4.80
CA SER A 4 -21.77 -22.65 -5.20
C SER A 4 -21.66 -22.63 -6.71
N VAL A 5 -21.71 -21.43 -7.28
CA VAL A 5 -21.45 -21.17 -8.71
C VAL A 5 -19.98 -20.83 -8.99
N ALA A 6 -19.14 -20.77 -7.95
CA ALA A 6 -17.71 -20.54 -8.12
C ALA A 6 -17.06 -21.73 -8.84
N ALA A 7 -16.07 -21.43 -9.70
CA ALA A 7 -15.29 -22.46 -10.37
C ALA A 7 -14.60 -23.39 -9.35
N PRO A 8 -14.36 -24.68 -9.66
CA PRO A 8 -13.82 -25.66 -8.71
C PRO A 8 -12.52 -25.21 -8.03
N GLN A 9 -11.63 -24.54 -8.76
CA GLN A 9 -10.36 -24.02 -8.25
C GLN A 9 -10.50 -22.80 -7.33
N ALA A 10 -11.68 -22.19 -7.23
CA ALA A 10 -11.95 -21.03 -6.38
C ALA A 10 -12.89 -21.35 -5.21
N TYR A 11 -13.69 -22.41 -5.34
CA TYR A 11 -14.59 -22.83 -4.28
C TYR A 11 -13.82 -23.12 -2.98
N GLY A 12 -14.32 -22.58 -1.87
CA GLY A 12 -13.74 -22.80 -0.54
C GLY A 12 -12.49 -21.97 -0.24
N LYS A 13 -11.98 -21.13 -1.16
CA LYS A 13 -10.88 -20.22 -0.85
C LYS A 13 -11.31 -19.21 0.21
N LYS A 14 -10.61 -19.23 1.35
CA LYS A 14 -10.74 -18.26 2.43
C LYS A 14 -9.35 -17.95 2.97
N ALA A 15 -9.06 -16.67 3.18
CA ALA A 15 -7.90 -16.23 3.94
C ALA A 15 -8.34 -15.79 5.34
N ASN A 16 -7.59 -16.19 6.36
CA ASN A 16 -7.69 -15.59 7.68
C ASN A 16 -6.61 -14.51 7.76
N ASP A 17 -7.03 -13.25 7.67
CA ASP A 17 -6.10 -12.13 7.64
C ASP A 17 -5.62 -11.78 9.05
N VAL A 18 -4.44 -12.31 9.40
CA VAL A 18 -3.85 -12.13 10.72
C VAL A 18 -3.37 -10.69 10.95
N ILE A 19 -3.01 -9.97 9.90
CA ILE A 19 -2.49 -8.60 9.99
C ILE A 19 -3.65 -7.66 10.35
N PHE A 20 -4.76 -7.72 9.61
CA PHE A 20 -5.92 -6.88 9.90
C PHE A 20 -6.64 -7.31 11.18
N GLY A 21 -6.64 -8.59 11.52
CA GLY A 21 -7.17 -9.07 12.80
C GLY A 21 -6.39 -8.56 14.01
N ALA A 22 -5.05 -8.54 13.92
CA ALA A 22 -4.20 -7.96 14.95
C ALA A 22 -4.43 -6.45 15.09
N ASN A 23 -4.50 -5.71 13.98
CA ASN A 23 -4.76 -4.27 14.00
C ASN A 23 -6.12 -3.95 14.64
N ASP A 24 -7.18 -4.67 14.27
CA ASP A 24 -8.50 -4.49 14.86
C ASP A 24 -8.48 -4.74 16.39
N ALA A 25 -7.78 -5.77 16.85
CA ALA A 25 -7.60 -6.03 18.28
C ALA A 25 -6.81 -4.89 18.97
N ALA A 26 -5.75 -4.37 18.35
CA ALA A 26 -4.96 -3.27 18.89
C ALA A 26 -5.78 -1.97 18.97
N VAL A 27 -6.55 -1.63 17.93
CA VAL A 27 -7.44 -0.46 17.92
C VAL A 27 -8.52 -0.58 19.01
N LYS A 28 -9.15 -1.76 19.15
CA LYS A 28 -10.12 -2.01 20.22
C LYS A 28 -9.49 -1.92 21.61
N ALA A 29 -8.28 -2.42 21.78
CA ALA A 29 -7.54 -2.30 23.03
C ALA A 29 -7.23 -0.82 23.34
N ALA A 30 -6.76 -0.04 22.37
CA ALA A 30 -6.48 1.39 22.56
C ALA A 30 -7.75 2.17 22.95
N GLN A 31 -8.89 1.89 22.30
CA GLN A 31 -10.19 2.48 22.67
C GLN A 31 -10.63 2.12 24.10
N LYS A 32 -10.33 0.90 24.54
CA LYS A 32 -10.74 0.39 25.86
C LYS A 32 -9.82 0.83 27.00
N TYR A 33 -8.50 0.86 26.77
CA TYR A 33 -7.50 1.00 27.82
C TYR A 33 -6.77 2.36 27.80
N GLY A 34 -6.89 3.12 26.71
CA GLY A 34 -6.12 4.33 26.42
C GLY A 34 -5.03 4.04 25.38
N LYS A 35 -4.83 4.98 24.46
CA LYS A 35 -3.82 4.89 23.37
C LYS A 35 -2.41 4.75 23.94
N GLU A 36 -2.12 5.50 24.99
CA GLU A 36 -0.85 5.51 25.71
C GLU A 36 -0.47 4.18 26.39
N LYS A 37 -1.43 3.25 26.53
CA LYS A 37 -1.20 1.94 27.17
C LYS A 37 -1.11 0.79 26.16
N VAL A 38 -1.24 1.08 24.87
CA VAL A 38 -1.30 0.07 23.81
C VAL A 38 -0.33 0.43 22.70
N THR A 39 0.76 -0.33 22.59
CA THR A 39 1.69 -0.20 21.46
C THR A 39 1.11 -0.92 20.24
N ASN A 40 0.66 -0.17 19.24
CA ASN A 40 0.15 -0.73 17.99
C ASN A 40 1.27 -0.87 16.94
N ALA A 41 1.81 -2.08 16.78
CA ALA A 41 2.87 -2.40 15.83
C ALA A 41 2.42 -3.34 14.69
N THR A 42 1.13 -3.29 14.30
CA THR A 42 0.56 -4.30 13.39
C THR A 42 0.63 -3.93 11.91
N ILE A 43 0.43 -2.66 11.56
CA ILE A 43 0.42 -2.18 10.17
C ILE A 43 1.77 -1.54 9.85
N GLY A 44 2.37 -1.92 8.71
CA GLY A 44 3.62 -1.34 8.22
C GLY A 44 3.48 0.06 7.63
N ALA A 45 2.73 0.94 8.29
CA ALA A 45 2.63 2.35 7.94
C ALA A 45 3.55 3.17 8.86
N ILE A 46 4.18 4.21 8.30
CA ILE A 46 4.98 5.13 9.09
C ILE A 46 4.01 6.06 9.82
N LEU A 47 4.12 6.06 11.15
CA LEU A 47 3.43 7.00 12.02
C LEU A 47 4.45 7.98 12.63
N ASP A 48 4.01 9.18 12.94
CA ASP A 48 4.82 10.14 13.69
C ASP A 48 4.76 9.89 15.21
N GLU A 49 5.39 10.76 16.00
CA GLU A 49 5.41 10.67 17.47
C GLU A 49 4.02 10.85 18.12
N ASN A 50 3.03 11.37 17.39
CA ASN A 50 1.64 11.45 17.84
C ASN A 50 0.81 10.22 17.42
N GLU A 51 1.47 9.24 16.77
CA GLU A 51 0.91 8.11 16.05
C GLU A 51 -0.06 8.52 14.92
N ASP A 52 0.19 9.65 14.27
CA ASP A 52 -0.55 10.09 13.08
C ASP A 52 0.12 9.56 11.80
N LEU A 53 -0.70 9.23 10.79
CA LEU A 53 -0.21 8.68 9.51
C LEU A 53 0.65 9.71 8.77
N VAL A 54 1.91 9.36 8.50
CA VAL A 54 2.84 10.24 7.80
C VAL A 54 2.53 10.29 6.31
N CYS A 55 2.29 11.50 5.81
CA CYS A 55 2.35 11.82 4.40
C CYS A 55 3.54 12.76 4.16
N LEU A 56 4.48 12.37 3.29
CA LEU A 56 5.65 13.21 3.03
C LEU A 56 5.19 14.55 2.40
N PRO A 57 5.54 15.71 2.97
CA PRO A 57 5.06 17.01 2.48
C PRO A 57 5.36 17.26 1.00
N THR A 58 6.51 16.79 0.53
CA THR A 58 6.90 16.88 -0.88
C THR A 58 5.98 16.08 -1.80
N VAL A 59 5.58 14.87 -1.37
CA VAL A 59 4.67 14.01 -2.14
C VAL A 59 3.27 14.60 -2.15
N GLU A 60 2.77 15.05 -1.00
CA GLU A 60 1.45 15.67 -0.90
C GLU A 60 1.34 16.92 -1.77
N LYS A 61 2.34 17.80 -1.71
CA LYS A 61 2.38 19.02 -2.51
C LYS A 61 2.33 18.73 -4.00
N VAL A 62 3.10 17.76 -4.48
CA VAL A 62 3.11 17.38 -5.91
C VAL A 62 1.77 16.76 -6.30
N TYR A 63 1.25 15.84 -5.51
CA TYR A 63 -0.01 15.16 -5.80
C TYR A 63 -1.19 16.13 -5.87
N ARG A 64 -1.30 17.06 -4.91
CA ARG A 64 -2.34 18.10 -4.91
C ARG A 64 -2.18 19.13 -6.02
N GLY A 65 -0.99 19.26 -6.60
CA GLY A 65 -0.71 20.13 -7.73
C GLY A 65 -1.02 19.53 -9.10
N LEU A 66 -1.39 18.24 -9.18
CA LEU A 66 -1.76 17.60 -10.42
C LEU A 66 -3.03 18.22 -11.01
N SER A 67 -3.10 18.29 -12.34
CA SER A 67 -4.36 18.68 -12.98
C SER A 67 -5.41 17.60 -12.77
N MET A 68 -6.69 17.98 -12.74
CA MET A 68 -7.77 16.98 -12.66
C MET A 68 -7.69 15.97 -13.81
N ARG A 69 -7.24 16.41 -14.99
CA ARG A 69 -7.02 15.54 -16.14
C ARG A 69 -5.99 14.45 -15.83
N ASP A 70 -4.87 14.79 -15.20
CA ASP A 70 -3.82 13.82 -14.84
C ASP A 70 -4.32 12.79 -13.81
N VAL A 71 -5.27 13.17 -12.97
CA VAL A 71 -5.86 12.29 -11.94
C VAL A 71 -6.89 11.31 -12.53
N ILE A 72 -7.74 11.78 -13.44
CA ILE A 72 -8.90 11.00 -13.91
C ILE A 72 -8.66 10.26 -15.23
N GLN A 73 -7.66 10.68 -16.02
CA GLN A 73 -7.42 10.07 -17.32
C GLN A 73 -6.89 8.65 -17.17
N TYR A 74 -7.27 7.79 -18.12
CA TYR A 74 -6.69 6.45 -18.19
C TYR A 74 -5.19 6.52 -18.46
N ALA A 75 -4.42 5.80 -17.67
CA ALA A 75 -3.03 5.49 -17.99
C ALA A 75 -2.96 4.43 -19.11
N PRO A 76 -1.86 4.37 -19.88
CA PRO A 76 -1.60 3.25 -20.77
C PRO A 76 -1.60 1.92 -20.03
N ILE A 77 -1.90 0.82 -20.72
CA ILE A 77 -1.93 -0.53 -20.13
C ILE A 77 -0.61 -0.87 -19.43
N ALA A 78 0.52 -0.49 -20.03
CA ALA A 78 1.85 -0.72 -19.47
C ALA A 78 2.24 0.27 -18.35
N GLY A 79 1.49 1.36 -18.15
CA GLY A 79 1.85 2.49 -17.31
C GLY A 79 2.38 3.69 -18.10
N LEU A 80 2.58 4.81 -17.41
CA LEU A 80 3.10 6.04 -18.01
C LEU A 80 4.61 5.89 -18.34
N PRO A 81 5.07 6.22 -19.56
CA PRO A 81 6.49 6.05 -19.94
C PRO A 81 7.49 6.74 -18.99
N ASP A 82 7.16 7.96 -18.54
CA ASP A 82 8.00 8.71 -17.61
C ASP A 82 8.07 8.03 -16.23
N PHE A 83 6.94 7.52 -15.72
CA PHE A 83 6.91 6.75 -14.48
C PHE A 83 7.75 5.47 -14.59
N LEU A 84 7.62 4.73 -15.70
CA LEU A 84 8.37 3.50 -15.93
C LEU A 84 9.89 3.76 -16.01
N THR A 85 10.28 4.90 -16.54
CA THR A 85 11.69 5.32 -16.58
C THR A 85 12.18 5.71 -15.19
N GLU A 86 11.43 6.58 -14.50
CA GLU A 86 11.81 7.08 -13.19
C GLU A 86 11.82 5.98 -12.11
N VAL A 87 10.87 5.04 -12.12
CA VAL A 87 10.85 3.95 -11.13
C VAL A 87 12.12 3.10 -11.21
N GLN A 88 12.64 2.87 -12.41
CA GLN A 88 13.91 2.15 -12.61
C GLN A 88 15.09 3.01 -12.16
N ASN A 89 15.11 4.30 -12.52
CA ASN A 89 16.17 5.22 -12.10
C ASN A 89 16.25 5.33 -10.58
N ARG A 90 15.10 5.42 -9.89
CA ARG A 90 15.03 5.50 -8.43
C ARG A 90 15.37 4.18 -7.75
N CYS A 91 14.95 3.05 -8.33
CA CYS A 91 15.25 1.73 -7.77
C CYS A 91 16.74 1.40 -7.87
N PHE A 92 17.35 1.63 -9.04
CA PHE A 92 18.72 1.22 -9.29
C PHE A 92 19.76 2.29 -8.91
N GLY A 93 19.44 3.57 -9.04
CA GLY A 93 20.39 4.65 -8.84
C GLY A 93 21.68 4.43 -9.64
N ALA A 94 22.83 4.50 -8.96
CA ALA A 94 24.15 4.26 -9.56
C ALA A 94 24.46 2.78 -9.85
N TYR A 95 23.62 1.85 -9.39
CA TYR A 95 23.84 0.40 -9.45
C TYR A 95 22.94 -0.29 -10.47
N ARG A 96 22.61 0.42 -11.56
CA ARG A 96 21.81 -0.16 -12.64
C ARG A 96 22.57 -1.30 -13.32
N PRO A 97 22.00 -2.51 -13.39
CA PRO A 97 22.66 -3.61 -14.06
C PRO A 97 22.86 -3.27 -15.54
N ALA A 98 24.05 -3.60 -16.07
CA ALA A 98 24.22 -3.71 -17.51
C ALA A 98 23.29 -4.84 -17.95
N ALA A 99 22.29 -4.52 -18.78
CA ALA A 99 21.37 -5.51 -19.33
C ALA A 99 22.13 -6.38 -20.35
N GLU A 100 23.07 -7.19 -19.86
CA GLU A 100 23.75 -8.20 -20.66
C GLU A 100 22.84 -9.42 -20.73
N ILE A 101 22.21 -9.59 -21.88
CA ILE A 101 21.56 -10.85 -22.24
C ILE A 101 22.70 -11.75 -22.76
N ALA A 102 23.05 -12.77 -21.99
CA ALA A 102 23.91 -13.87 -22.46
C ALA A 102 23.17 -14.77 -23.44
#